data_AF-A0A023BAM6-F1
#
_entry.id   AF-A0A023BAM6-F1
#
_cell.length_a   1.000
_cell.length_b   1.000
_cell.length_c   1.000
_cell.angle_alpha   90.00
_cell.angle_beta   90.00
_cell.angle_gamma   90.00
#
_symmetry.space_group_name_H-M   'P 1'
#
loop_
_entity.id
_entity.type
_entity.pdbx_description
1 polymer ?
#
loop_
_entity_poly.entity_id
_entity_poly.type
_entity_poly.pdbx_seq_one_letter_code
_entity_poly.pdbx_strand_id
1 'polypeptide(L)'
;MCLQSALSFLDQASALSDDAVAMMDRFAAEMLEDWNDDDDDVIADVARIVDDMLADNPNARFQSRVKRTSVGSEKVCGTKKICIGVPESVVSECVVAERVAGFPVMLPQDQKRSFLNARYLVWAYDICRYGWWQLLPFEVPKPCSIFGLAQRAIEWNEAKRANPGLKANSAMECRCYNHPGKPRWGPVLKTIGDLQVPMTMISSEFSRQKRRQRIEQNLAKLRDIQTNDPAYDRAHDRSYELILNGYPPSHLLDVSGNKFMIATKADTKLRIPSRYLVWAYDSLNQGWSGAIPKSISRPGLSVFRLAQEAYEWERTQKIFLLTAGCYRCGEGGKTHWTEEACERCHEWSLEEFWEWLRSRHFWRIYEHLKNASQSRKLNQSRKLNQPRELNQPRELSQQAGPSADFYEQADWSPIADSSEGDEFCWGEPFSERLPELVDAIGFDCPAEIGDVRSLVFGRRIEKFMPADNHTSFTCRFVQWWNNWGRFVKKRASKRGGRWKCFGSASRWQQERLILHRVGFALSRGVDQNTE
;
A
#
# COMPACT_ATOMS: atom_id res chain seq x y z
N MET A 1 27.81 10.14 19.40
CA MET A 1 27.40 10.51 20.78
C MET A 1 27.29 9.24 21.60
N CYS A 2 28.03 9.12 22.71
CA CYS A 2 27.74 8.08 23.68
C CYS A 2 26.48 8.47 24.48
N LEU A 3 25.75 7.50 25.02
CA LEU A 3 24.55 7.70 25.84
C LEU A 3 24.77 8.75 26.94
N GLN A 4 25.99 8.82 27.46
CA GLN A 4 26.40 9.77 28.49
C GLN A 4 26.47 11.22 28.00
N SER A 5 26.85 11.45 26.73
CA SER A 5 26.79 12.80 26.13
C SER A 5 25.36 13.24 25.85
N ALA A 6 24.48 12.32 25.47
CA ALA A 6 23.06 12.60 25.26
C ALA A 6 22.35 12.92 26.58
N LEU A 7 22.66 12.18 27.65
CA LEU A 7 22.14 12.45 28.99
C LEU A 7 22.69 13.78 29.56
N SER A 8 23.98 14.07 29.35
CA SER A 8 24.56 15.37 29.75
C SER A 8 23.94 16.55 29.00
N PHE A 9 23.54 16.37 27.75
CA PHE A 9 22.86 17.41 26.96
C PHE A 9 21.42 17.62 27.47
N LEU A 10 20.72 16.54 27.81
CA LEU A 10 19.36 16.62 28.37
C LEU A 10 19.34 17.23 29.78
N ASP A 11 20.31 16.91 30.63
CA ASP A 11 20.45 17.55 31.95
C ASP A 11 20.75 19.06 31.81
N GLN A 12 21.56 19.46 30.82
CA GLN A 12 21.86 20.88 30.57
C GLN A 12 20.66 21.63 29.97
N ALA A 13 19.91 21.00 29.06
CA ALA A 13 18.68 21.55 28.53
C ALA A 13 17.60 21.71 29.63
N SER A 14 17.57 20.79 30.60
CA SER A 14 16.65 20.87 31.76
C SER A 14 17.01 21.96 32.77
N ALA A 15 18.22 22.53 32.67
CA ALA A 15 18.71 23.60 33.53
C ALA A 15 18.56 25.00 32.91
N LEU A 16 18.01 25.10 31.70
CA LEU A 16 17.63 26.38 31.11
C LEU A 16 16.47 26.97 31.92
N SER A 17 16.60 28.23 32.35
CA SER A 17 15.49 28.93 33.01
C SER A 17 14.34 29.12 32.01
N ASP A 18 13.11 29.18 32.53
CA ASP A 18 11.92 29.45 31.70
C ASP A 18 12.08 30.75 30.88
N ASP A 19 12.85 31.73 31.38
CA ASP A 19 13.19 32.95 30.67
C ASP A 19 14.10 32.71 29.44
N ALA A 20 15.05 31.77 29.52
CA ALA A 20 15.90 31.40 28.41
C ALA A 20 15.13 30.64 27.33
N VAL A 21 14.19 29.79 27.74
CA VAL A 21 13.28 29.08 26.81
C VAL A 21 12.33 30.07 26.14
N ALA A 22 11.73 31.00 26.89
CA ALA A 22 10.87 32.04 26.33
C ALA A 22 11.61 32.98 25.38
N MET A 23 12.88 33.28 25.65
CA MET A 23 13.73 34.07 24.74
C MET A 23 14.02 33.30 23.44
N MET A 24 14.30 32.00 23.52
CA MET A 24 14.49 31.15 22.35
C MET A 24 13.21 31.01 21.50
N ASP A 25 12.06 30.83 22.14
CA ASP A 25 10.76 30.71 21.45
C ASP A 25 10.37 32.01 20.75
N ARG A 26 10.59 33.16 21.40
CA ARG A 26 10.37 34.48 20.80
C ARG A 26 11.28 34.69 19.59
N PHE A 27 12.55 34.33 19.69
CA PHE A 27 13.51 34.49 18.61
C PHE A 27 13.21 33.55 17.43
N ALA A 28 12.77 32.33 17.71
CA ALA A 28 12.31 31.39 16.69
C ALA A 28 11.06 31.90 15.97
N ALA A 29 10.12 32.53 16.68
CA ALA A 29 8.95 33.15 16.08
C ALA A 29 9.31 34.34 15.16
N GLU A 30 10.21 35.22 15.62
CA GLU A 30 10.68 36.36 14.82
C GLU A 30 11.45 35.90 13.56
N MET A 31 12.23 34.82 13.63
CA MET A 31 12.94 34.26 12.47
C MET A 31 12.02 33.57 11.45
N LEU A 32 10.85 33.09 11.88
CA LEU A 32 9.90 32.37 11.02
C LEU A 32 8.90 33.31 10.33
N GLU A 33 8.67 34.51 10.85
CA GLU A 33 7.78 35.52 10.22
C GLU A 33 8.39 36.15 8.96
N ASP A 34 9.72 36.28 8.87
CA ASP A 34 10.42 36.87 7.72
C ASP A 34 10.95 35.83 6.71
N TRP A 35 10.50 34.58 6.81
CA TRP A 35 11.01 33.46 6.00
C TRP A 35 10.52 33.50 4.54
N ASN A 36 11.43 33.75 3.60
CA ASN A 36 11.26 33.41 2.17
C ASN A 36 12.03 32.13 1.82
N ASP A 37 11.40 31.23 1.08
CA ASP A 37 11.89 29.87 0.77
C ASP A 37 13.14 29.81 -0.14
N ASP A 38 13.73 30.94 -0.53
CA ASP A 38 14.77 31.02 -1.57
C ASP A 38 16.20 31.31 -1.07
N ASP A 39 16.44 31.47 0.24
CA ASP A 39 17.77 31.83 0.77
C ASP A 39 18.58 30.63 1.33
N ASP A 40 19.69 30.28 0.66
CA ASP A 40 20.57 29.13 0.94
C ASP A 40 21.65 29.37 2.03
N ASP A 41 21.71 30.56 2.64
CA ASP A 41 22.80 30.95 3.57
C ASP A 41 22.53 30.69 5.07
N VAL A 42 21.40 30.05 5.40
CA VAL A 42 20.91 29.83 6.79
C VAL A 42 21.91 29.08 7.69
N ILE A 43 22.69 28.14 7.14
CA ILE A 43 23.66 27.38 7.94
C ILE A 43 24.85 28.27 8.35
N ALA A 44 25.25 29.22 7.50
CA ALA A 44 26.32 30.15 7.81
C ALA A 44 25.90 31.16 8.87
N ASP A 45 24.65 31.61 8.84
CA ASP A 45 24.11 32.53 9.83
C ASP A 45 23.89 31.88 11.20
N VAL A 46 23.37 30.65 11.24
CA VAL A 46 23.25 29.89 12.50
C VAL A 46 24.64 29.59 13.08
N ALA A 47 25.63 29.24 12.25
CA ALA A 47 26.99 28.99 12.71
C ALA A 47 27.63 30.26 13.31
N ARG A 48 27.46 31.41 12.66
CA ARG A 48 27.97 32.70 13.12
C ARG A 48 27.33 33.13 14.45
N ILE A 49 26.02 32.95 14.60
CA ILE A 49 25.30 33.28 15.84
C ILE A 49 25.73 32.36 16.99
N VAL A 50 25.93 31.07 16.73
CA VAL A 50 26.45 30.14 17.75
C VAL A 50 27.88 30.50 18.17
N ASP A 51 28.72 30.91 17.23
CA ASP A 51 30.08 31.38 17.53
C ASP A 51 30.07 32.68 18.37
N ASP A 52 29.16 33.62 18.06
CA ASP A 52 28.98 34.84 18.86
C ASP A 52 28.47 34.54 20.28
N MET A 53 27.52 33.62 20.42
CA MET A 53 27.02 33.18 21.75
C MET A 53 28.09 32.47 22.59
N LEU A 54 29.03 31.77 21.94
CA LEU A 54 30.13 31.07 22.61
C LEU A 54 31.31 32.00 22.93
N ALA A 55 31.47 33.11 22.21
CA ALA A 55 32.50 34.12 22.48
C ALA A 55 32.30 34.79 23.87
N ASP A 56 31.06 34.94 24.31
CA ASP A 56 30.72 35.57 25.59
C ASP A 56 30.79 34.63 26.81
N ASN A 57 31.08 33.33 26.61
CA ASN A 57 31.16 32.34 27.69
C ASN A 57 32.40 31.42 27.59
N PRO A 58 33.62 31.94 27.86
CA PRO A 58 34.89 31.23 27.62
C PRO A 58 35.13 30.00 28.52
N ASN A 59 34.28 29.75 29.53
CA ASN A 59 34.40 28.61 30.44
C ASN A 59 33.66 27.34 29.96
N ALA A 60 32.91 27.39 28.86
CA ALA A 60 32.14 26.25 28.32
C ALA A 60 32.99 25.22 27.53
N ARG A 61 34.28 25.05 27.86
CA ARG A 61 35.21 24.22 27.07
C ARG A 61 35.35 22.80 27.65
N PHE A 62 34.86 21.81 26.90
CA PHE A 62 34.89 20.38 27.24
C PHE A 62 36.33 19.82 27.33
N GLN A 63 36.71 19.27 28.49
CA GLN A 63 37.86 18.36 28.62
C GLN A 63 37.38 16.93 28.94
N SER A 64 37.60 16.01 28.01
CA SER A 64 37.31 14.58 28.17
C SER A 64 38.54 13.85 28.74
N ARG A 65 38.46 13.40 29.99
CA ARG A 65 39.48 12.58 30.66
C ARG A 65 39.11 11.09 30.57
N VAL A 66 39.86 10.32 29.79
CA VAL A 66 39.68 8.87 29.64
C VAL A 66 40.44 8.11 30.74
N LYS A 67 39.75 7.27 31.52
CA LYS A 67 40.37 6.21 32.32
C LYS A 67 40.01 4.84 31.73
N ARG A 68 41.04 4.01 31.50
CA ARG A 68 40.94 2.60 31.12
C ARG A 68 40.87 1.72 32.37
N THR A 69 40.03 0.69 32.32
CA THR A 69 40.21 -0.56 33.07
C THR A 69 39.91 -1.73 32.15
N SER A 70 40.52 -2.86 32.47
CA SER A 70 40.85 -3.99 31.60
C SER A 70 40.39 -5.32 32.20
N VAL A 71 40.35 -6.34 31.33
CA VAL A 71 40.46 -7.79 31.58
C VAL A 71 39.15 -8.56 31.85
N GLY A 72 39.00 -9.69 31.14
CA GLY A 72 38.09 -10.78 31.47
C GLY A 72 37.76 -11.71 30.30
N SER A 73 38.49 -12.82 30.17
CA SER A 73 38.43 -13.85 29.13
C SER A 73 37.83 -15.17 29.64
N GLU A 74 37.04 -15.91 28.84
CA GLU A 74 36.79 -17.38 28.95
C GLU A 74 35.97 -17.86 27.73
N LYS A 75 36.51 -18.68 26.80
CA LYS A 75 36.62 -20.16 26.70
C LYS A 75 35.34 -20.97 26.38
N VAL A 76 35.29 -21.44 25.11
CA VAL A 76 35.08 -22.81 24.59
C VAL A 76 34.00 -23.72 25.21
N CYS A 77 33.06 -24.20 24.38
CA CYS A 77 32.66 -25.62 24.35
C CYS A 77 32.06 -26.02 22.99
N GLY A 78 32.57 -27.12 22.42
CA GLY A 78 32.11 -27.70 21.15
C GLY A 78 31.23 -28.93 21.38
N THR A 79 30.31 -29.20 20.45
CA THR A 79 29.56 -30.46 20.42
C THR A 79 29.58 -31.06 19.02
N LYS A 80 30.07 -32.31 18.95
CA LYS A 80 30.07 -33.20 17.78
C LYS A 80 28.63 -33.69 17.53
N LYS A 81 28.18 -33.68 16.27
CA LYS A 81 27.00 -34.41 15.81
C LYS A 81 27.43 -35.58 14.93
N ILE A 82 26.91 -36.75 15.29
CA ILE A 82 27.03 -38.03 14.59
C ILE A 82 25.97 -38.05 13.49
N CYS A 83 26.35 -38.41 12.26
CA CYS A 83 25.43 -38.67 11.15
C CYS A 83 25.35 -40.17 10.91
N ILE A 84 24.13 -40.71 10.91
CA ILE A 84 23.80 -42.09 10.53
C ILE A 84 23.42 -42.07 9.05
N GLY A 85 24.08 -42.91 8.24
CA GLY A 85 23.85 -43.05 6.81
C GLY A 85 22.65 -43.95 6.49
N VAL A 86 21.93 -43.60 5.42
CA VAL A 86 20.91 -44.41 4.74
C VAL A 86 21.11 -44.23 3.22
N PRO A 87 21.03 -45.29 2.40
CA PRO A 87 21.62 -45.30 1.07
C PRO A 87 20.75 -44.67 -0.03
N GLU A 88 21.45 -44.19 -1.07
CA GLU A 88 20.93 -43.57 -2.29
C GLU A 88 20.13 -44.54 -3.16
N SER A 89 18.92 -44.12 -3.55
CA SER A 89 18.25 -44.66 -4.74
C SER A 89 17.60 -43.52 -5.54
N VAL A 90 18.23 -43.21 -6.67
CA VAL A 90 17.70 -42.73 -7.96
C VAL A 90 16.46 -41.83 -7.88
N VAL A 91 16.66 -40.51 -7.88
CA VAL A 91 15.63 -39.54 -8.28
C VAL A 91 16.24 -38.45 -9.17
N SER A 92 15.85 -38.54 -10.45
CA SER A 92 15.70 -37.49 -11.46
C SER A 92 16.29 -36.10 -11.16
N GLU A 93 17.30 -35.71 -11.94
CA GLU A 93 17.84 -34.34 -12.05
C GLU A 93 16.75 -33.34 -12.49
N CYS A 94 16.03 -32.80 -11.52
CA CYS A 94 15.49 -31.44 -11.62
C CYS A 94 16.59 -30.50 -11.13
N VAL A 95 16.93 -29.48 -11.92
CA VAL A 95 17.83 -28.39 -11.53
C VAL A 95 17.22 -27.68 -10.30
N VAL A 96 17.57 -28.17 -9.11
CA VAL A 96 17.28 -27.50 -7.85
C VAL A 96 18.11 -26.22 -7.87
N ALA A 97 17.44 -25.08 -7.96
CA ALA A 97 18.08 -23.79 -7.75
C ALA A 97 18.85 -23.86 -6.43
N GLU A 98 20.18 -23.89 -6.53
CA GLU A 98 21.08 -23.99 -5.41
C GLU A 98 20.70 -22.88 -4.43
N ARG A 99 20.19 -23.26 -3.24
CA ARG A 99 19.79 -22.27 -2.24
C ARG A 99 21.01 -21.42 -1.95
N VAL A 100 20.94 -20.15 -2.31
CA VAL A 100 22.00 -19.18 -2.01
C VAL A 100 22.31 -19.28 -0.53
N ALA A 101 23.52 -19.75 -0.21
CA ALA A 101 23.94 -19.91 1.18
C ALA A 101 23.79 -18.57 1.90
N GLY A 102 23.09 -18.57 3.03
CA GLY A 102 22.87 -17.34 3.80
C GLY A 102 24.19 -16.66 4.13
N PHE A 103 24.31 -15.37 3.85
CA PHE A 103 25.49 -14.58 4.16
C PHE A 103 25.33 -13.89 5.53
N PRO A 104 26.38 -13.87 6.37
CA PRO A 104 26.30 -13.23 7.68
C PRO A 104 26.14 -11.71 7.50
N VAL A 105 25.19 -11.11 8.23
CA VAL A 105 25.04 -9.64 8.23
C VAL A 105 26.25 -8.99 8.88
N MET A 106 26.68 -9.49 10.04
CA MET A 106 27.80 -8.97 10.81
C MET A 106 28.59 -10.13 11.44
N LEU A 107 29.92 -10.09 11.38
CA LEU A 107 30.81 -11.03 12.10
C LEU A 107 31.37 -10.35 13.37
N PRO A 108 31.83 -11.10 14.38
CA PRO A 108 32.37 -10.53 15.62
C PRO A 108 33.50 -9.52 15.38
N GLN A 109 34.34 -9.72 14.36
CA GLN A 109 35.39 -8.76 14.02
C GLN A 109 34.87 -7.40 13.49
N ASP A 110 33.64 -7.35 12.97
CA ASP A 110 33.06 -6.14 12.37
C ASP A 110 32.39 -5.24 13.43
N GLN A 111 32.13 -5.77 14.63
CA GLN A 111 31.35 -5.11 15.67
C GLN A 111 31.99 -3.80 16.19
N LYS A 112 33.31 -3.63 16.04
CA LYS A 112 34.04 -2.42 16.46
C LYS A 112 33.90 -1.25 15.48
N ARG A 113 33.25 -1.45 14.32
CA ARG A 113 33.21 -0.49 13.21
C ARG A 113 31.81 0.11 13.09
N SER A 114 31.47 1.00 14.03
CA SER A 114 30.08 1.36 14.33
C SER A 114 29.41 2.39 13.40
N PHE A 115 30.10 2.92 12.37
CA PHE A 115 29.51 3.95 11.50
C PHE A 115 29.94 3.79 10.04
N LEU A 116 29.25 2.93 9.30
CA LEU A 116 29.39 2.83 7.85
C LEU A 116 28.34 3.69 7.16
N ASN A 117 28.73 4.42 6.12
CA ASN A 117 27.76 5.19 5.34
C ASN A 117 26.79 4.22 4.63
N ALA A 118 25.50 4.53 4.73
CA ALA A 118 24.37 3.79 4.16
C ALA A 118 24.63 3.24 2.75
N ARG A 119 25.25 4.04 1.88
CA ARG A 119 25.51 3.64 0.49
C ARG A 119 26.40 2.40 0.38
N TYR A 120 27.38 2.24 1.27
CA TYR A 120 28.29 1.08 1.28
C TYR A 120 27.58 -0.16 1.82
N LEU A 121 26.67 0.01 2.79
CA LEU A 121 25.86 -1.09 3.32
C LEU A 121 24.88 -1.63 2.29
N VAL A 122 24.14 -0.73 1.60
CA VAL A 122 23.20 -1.13 0.55
C VAL A 122 23.95 -1.79 -0.61
N TRP A 123 25.06 -1.19 -1.06
CA TRP A 123 25.91 -1.79 -2.08
C TRP A 123 26.44 -3.18 -1.66
N ALA A 124 26.95 -3.32 -0.45
CA ALA A 124 27.48 -4.60 0.04
C ALA A 124 26.37 -5.67 0.18
N TYR A 125 25.17 -5.27 0.60
CA TYR A 125 24.01 -6.15 0.64
C TYR A 125 23.67 -6.67 -0.77
N ASP A 126 23.63 -5.80 -1.77
CA ASP A 126 23.35 -6.19 -3.15
C ASP A 126 24.43 -7.13 -3.71
N ILE A 127 25.72 -6.85 -3.47
CA ILE A 127 26.82 -7.75 -3.87
C ILE A 127 26.64 -9.14 -3.25
N CYS A 128 26.37 -9.22 -1.95
CA CYS A 128 26.18 -10.49 -1.24
C CYS A 128 24.91 -11.22 -1.71
N ARG A 129 23.80 -10.49 -1.87
CA ARG A 129 22.49 -11.05 -2.25
C ARG A 129 22.49 -11.64 -3.66
N TYR A 130 23.05 -10.91 -4.62
CA TYR A 130 23.04 -11.32 -6.02
C TYR A 130 24.31 -12.05 -6.46
N GLY A 131 25.24 -12.30 -5.53
CA GLY A 131 26.48 -13.02 -5.80
C GLY A 131 27.42 -12.29 -6.78
N TRP A 132 27.38 -10.95 -6.82
CA TRP A 132 28.14 -10.12 -7.76
C TRP A 132 29.63 -9.94 -7.39
N TRP A 133 30.25 -10.98 -6.84
CA TRP A 133 31.63 -10.94 -6.34
C TRP A 133 32.66 -10.58 -7.43
N GLN A 134 32.39 -10.95 -8.68
CA GLN A 134 33.21 -10.64 -9.84
C GLN A 134 33.27 -9.14 -10.20
N LEU A 135 32.34 -8.34 -9.66
CA LEU A 135 32.32 -6.89 -9.88
C LEU A 135 33.25 -6.14 -8.91
N LEU A 136 33.82 -6.82 -7.93
CA LEU A 136 34.69 -6.22 -6.94
C LEU A 136 36.09 -5.95 -7.54
N PRO A 137 36.63 -4.72 -7.41
CA PRO A 137 37.98 -4.42 -7.88
C PRO A 137 39.06 -4.85 -6.87
N PHE A 138 38.69 -5.51 -5.77
CA PHE A 138 39.57 -5.96 -4.71
C PHE A 138 39.22 -7.38 -4.23
N GLU A 139 40.21 -8.05 -3.66
CA GLU A 139 40.02 -9.37 -3.06
C GLU A 139 39.26 -9.28 -1.73
N VAL A 140 38.28 -10.17 -1.56
CA VAL A 140 37.49 -10.26 -0.33
C VAL A 140 37.83 -11.55 0.40
N PRO A 141 38.38 -11.49 1.64
CA PRO A 141 38.61 -12.68 2.43
C PRO A 141 37.27 -13.34 2.79
N LYS A 142 37.15 -14.64 2.52
CA LYS A 142 35.97 -15.44 2.88
C LYS A 142 36.20 -16.13 4.24
N PRO A 143 35.20 -16.19 5.14
CA PRO A 143 33.86 -15.61 5.01
C PRO A 143 33.85 -14.08 5.23
N CYS A 144 32.96 -13.37 4.51
CA CYS A 144 32.78 -11.93 4.64
C CYS A 144 31.33 -11.60 4.99
N SER A 145 31.14 -10.62 5.87
CA SER A 145 29.82 -10.09 6.22
C SER A 145 29.48 -8.87 5.36
N ILE A 146 28.22 -8.42 5.39
CA ILE A 146 27.81 -7.17 4.73
C ILE A 146 28.63 -5.98 5.26
N PHE A 147 28.82 -5.91 6.59
CA PHE A 147 29.60 -4.83 7.22
C PHE A 147 31.09 -4.91 6.85
N GLY A 148 31.65 -6.11 6.82
CA GLY A 148 33.03 -6.34 6.40
C GLY A 148 33.26 -5.91 4.95
N LEU A 149 32.34 -6.26 4.05
CA LEU A 149 32.40 -5.90 2.63
C LEU A 149 32.22 -4.39 2.41
N ALA A 150 31.25 -3.78 3.09
CA ALA A 150 31.02 -2.34 3.04
C ALA A 150 32.27 -1.56 3.49
N GLN A 151 32.92 -1.99 4.57
CA GLN A 151 34.15 -1.36 5.04
C GLN A 151 35.30 -1.55 4.04
N ARG A 152 35.46 -2.72 3.42
CA ARG A 152 36.46 -2.94 2.37
C ARG A 152 36.28 -2.01 1.18
N ALA A 153 35.03 -1.71 0.81
CA ALA A 153 34.76 -0.73 -0.23
C ALA A 153 35.09 0.72 0.19
N ILE A 154 34.97 1.06 1.48
CA ILE A 154 35.45 2.35 2.01
C ILE A 154 36.97 2.42 1.87
N GLU A 155 37.69 1.41 2.40
CA GLU A 155 39.14 1.31 2.34
C GLU A 155 39.64 1.37 0.88
N TRP A 156 38.96 0.70 -0.05
CA TRP A 156 39.30 0.74 -1.47
C TRP A 156 39.10 2.14 -2.09
N ASN A 157 37.99 2.81 -1.77
CA ASN A 157 37.75 4.16 -2.27
C ASN A 157 38.75 5.18 -1.72
N GLU A 158 39.18 5.02 -0.47
CA GLU A 158 40.27 5.81 0.13
C GLU A 158 41.60 5.53 -0.55
N ALA A 159 41.94 4.25 -0.77
CA ALA A 159 43.14 3.86 -1.51
C ALA A 159 43.14 4.41 -2.94
N LYS A 160 41.98 4.38 -3.64
CA LYS A 160 41.82 4.93 -4.99
C LYS A 160 42.01 6.46 -5.00
N ARG A 161 41.56 7.16 -3.96
CA ARG A 161 41.83 8.62 -3.83
C ARG A 161 43.32 8.89 -3.67
N ALA A 162 44.03 8.05 -2.91
CA ALA A 162 45.48 8.16 -2.75
C ALA A 162 46.26 7.73 -4.00
N ASN A 163 45.74 6.75 -4.75
CA ASN A 163 46.33 6.23 -5.98
C ASN A 163 45.26 6.13 -7.09
N PRO A 164 45.12 7.18 -7.92
CA PRO A 164 44.14 7.20 -9.01
C PRO A 164 44.31 6.10 -10.06
N GLY A 165 45.47 5.41 -10.11
CA GLY A 165 45.71 4.28 -10.99
C GLY A 165 44.98 2.99 -10.58
N LEU A 166 44.39 2.94 -9.37
CA LEU A 166 43.60 1.79 -8.94
C LEU A 166 42.26 1.70 -9.70
N LYS A 167 41.85 0.47 -10.02
CA LYS A 167 40.62 0.19 -10.75
C LYS A 167 39.39 0.76 -10.00
N ALA A 168 38.52 1.43 -10.74
CA ALA A 168 37.26 1.95 -10.23
C ALA A 168 36.35 0.81 -9.74
N ASN A 169 35.65 1.03 -8.63
CA ASN A 169 34.53 0.17 -8.21
C ASN A 169 33.28 0.58 -9.00
N SER A 170 33.22 0.17 -10.27
CA SER A 170 32.16 0.59 -11.20
C SER A 170 30.75 0.23 -10.70
N ALA A 171 30.59 -0.90 -9.99
CA ALA A 171 29.32 -1.26 -9.37
C ALA A 171 28.88 -0.26 -8.30
N MET A 172 29.83 0.29 -7.55
CA MET A 172 29.55 1.30 -6.53
C MET A 172 29.38 2.71 -7.09
N GLU A 173 29.96 3.00 -8.25
CA GLU A 173 29.79 4.28 -8.95
C GLU A 173 28.41 4.40 -9.63
N CYS A 174 27.61 3.34 -9.65
CA CYS A 174 26.23 3.38 -10.14
C CYS A 174 25.43 4.46 -9.38
N ARG A 175 24.63 5.23 -10.14
CA ARG A 175 23.85 6.37 -9.62
C ARG A 175 22.91 6.00 -8.45
N CYS A 176 22.46 4.74 -8.36
CA CYS A 176 21.64 4.26 -7.25
C CYS A 176 22.36 4.33 -5.89
N TYR A 177 23.69 4.14 -5.86
CA TYR A 177 24.49 4.23 -4.63
C TYR A 177 25.15 5.62 -4.47
N ASN A 178 25.37 6.31 -5.58
CA ASN A 178 26.13 7.56 -5.63
C ASN A 178 25.27 8.74 -6.11
N HIS A 179 24.13 8.96 -5.44
CA HIS A 179 23.26 10.09 -5.76
C HIS A 179 23.92 11.40 -5.26
N PRO A 180 24.22 12.37 -6.12
CA PRO A 180 24.66 13.69 -5.67
C PRO A 180 23.47 14.37 -4.97
N GLY A 181 23.54 14.47 -3.65
CA GLY A 181 22.47 14.91 -2.75
C GLY A 181 22.48 14.12 -1.44
N LYS A 182 21.83 14.62 -0.37
CA LYS A 182 21.70 13.89 0.91
C LYS A 182 21.25 12.45 0.60
N PRO A 183 21.96 11.41 1.05
CA PRO A 183 21.66 10.03 0.67
C PRO A 183 20.22 9.69 1.09
N ARG A 184 19.33 9.48 0.11
CA ARG A 184 17.92 9.08 0.33
C ARG A 184 17.79 7.76 1.09
N TRP A 185 18.90 7.02 1.24
CA TRP A 185 18.99 5.78 2.00
C TRP A 185 18.92 5.97 3.51
N GLY A 186 19.29 7.15 4.04
CA GLY A 186 19.24 7.40 5.49
C GLY A 186 17.86 7.15 6.10
N PRO A 187 16.80 7.82 5.59
CA PRO A 187 15.43 7.55 6.00
C PRO A 187 15.00 6.09 5.77
N VAL A 188 15.35 5.48 4.63
CA VAL A 188 14.96 4.09 4.31
C VAL A 188 15.60 3.08 5.27
N LEU A 189 16.89 3.21 5.56
CA LEU A 189 17.59 2.33 6.50
C LEU A 189 17.12 2.56 7.94
N LYS A 190 16.81 3.81 8.31
CA LYS A 190 16.17 4.11 9.59
C LYS A 190 14.82 3.40 9.69
N THR A 191 13.97 3.54 8.68
CA THR A 191 12.68 2.82 8.62
C THR A 191 12.88 1.32 8.70
N ILE A 192 13.81 0.73 7.96
CA ILE A 192 14.12 -0.70 8.03
C ILE A 192 14.54 -1.12 9.45
N GLY A 193 15.40 -0.34 10.10
CA GLY A 193 15.81 -0.60 11.49
C GLY A 193 14.65 -0.47 12.49
N ASP A 194 13.81 0.55 12.32
CA ASP A 194 12.66 0.83 13.18
C ASP A 194 11.56 -0.24 13.06
N LEU A 195 11.43 -0.90 11.89
CA LEU A 195 10.45 -1.95 11.68
C LEU A 195 10.73 -3.21 12.52
N GLN A 196 11.99 -3.46 12.90
CA GLN A 196 12.41 -4.63 13.70
C GLN A 196 11.90 -6.00 13.19
N VAL A 197 11.61 -6.11 11.89
CA VAL A 197 11.16 -7.36 11.25
C VAL A 197 12.31 -8.07 10.53
N PRO A 198 12.22 -9.40 10.33
CA PRO A 198 13.17 -10.11 9.49
C PRO A 198 13.30 -9.47 8.10
N MET A 199 14.51 -9.46 7.52
CA MET A 199 14.76 -8.83 6.21
C MET A 199 13.81 -9.33 5.10
N THR A 200 13.35 -10.59 5.20
CA THR A 200 12.39 -11.20 4.28
C THR A 200 10.99 -10.58 4.35
N MET A 201 10.64 -9.90 5.44
CA MET A 201 9.34 -9.26 5.69
C MET A 201 9.38 -7.74 5.57
N ILE A 202 10.55 -7.13 5.35
CA ILE A 202 10.69 -5.67 5.27
C ILE A 202 9.78 -5.08 4.18
N SER A 203 9.77 -5.67 2.99
CA SER A 203 8.96 -5.11 1.89
C SER A 203 7.47 -5.11 2.24
N SER A 204 6.98 -6.20 2.84
CA SER A 204 5.57 -6.29 3.25
C SER A 204 5.25 -5.31 4.38
N GLU A 205 6.11 -5.18 5.38
CA GLU A 205 5.86 -4.28 6.51
C GLU A 205 6.03 -2.81 6.10
N PHE A 206 6.96 -2.49 5.21
CA PHE A 206 7.08 -1.16 4.62
C PHE A 206 5.80 -0.77 3.87
N SER A 207 5.25 -1.68 3.05
CA SER A 207 3.95 -1.47 2.43
C SER A 207 2.82 -1.29 3.45
N ARG A 208 2.81 -2.07 4.55
CA ARG A 208 1.83 -1.90 5.65
C ARG A 208 1.95 -0.53 6.31
N GLN A 209 3.16 -0.09 6.62
CA GLN A 209 3.41 1.22 7.22
C GLN A 209 2.93 2.34 6.30
N LYS A 210 3.21 2.24 4.99
CA LYS A 210 2.71 3.21 4.00
C LYS A 210 1.18 3.25 3.95
N ARG A 211 0.51 2.10 4.03
CA ARG A 211 -0.96 2.03 4.11
C ARG A 211 -1.49 2.67 5.40
N ARG A 212 -0.90 2.35 6.54
CA ARG A 212 -1.26 2.95 7.85
C ARG A 212 -1.10 4.46 7.84
N GLN A 213 0.01 4.96 7.31
CA GLN A 213 0.25 6.40 7.18
C GLN A 213 -0.83 7.09 6.32
N ARG A 214 -1.24 6.47 5.19
CA ARG A 214 -2.35 7.01 4.37
C ARG A 214 -3.68 6.99 5.13
N ILE A 215 -3.96 5.93 5.90
CA ILE A 215 -5.16 5.84 6.74
C ILE A 215 -5.13 6.96 7.79
N GLU A 216 -4.02 7.16 8.47
CA GLU A 216 -3.83 8.23 9.47
C GLU A 216 -4.03 9.63 8.85
N GLN A 217 -3.46 9.89 7.67
CA GLN A 217 -3.66 11.14 6.95
C GLN A 217 -5.13 11.36 6.59
N ASN A 218 -5.84 10.33 6.14
CA ASN A 218 -7.26 10.44 5.83
C ASN A 218 -8.11 10.62 7.10
N LEU A 219 -7.72 9.99 8.22
CA LEU A 219 -8.36 10.20 9.52
C LEU A 219 -8.15 11.63 10.03
N ALA A 220 -6.95 12.21 9.85
CA ALA A 220 -6.68 13.59 10.19
C ALA A 220 -7.57 14.55 9.39
N LYS A 221 -7.65 14.38 8.06
CA LYS A 221 -8.56 15.16 7.21
C LYS A 221 -10.01 15.05 7.65
N LEU A 222 -10.44 13.85 8.04
CA LEU A 222 -11.80 13.64 8.54
C LEU A 222 -12.05 14.37 9.87
N ARG A 223 -11.07 14.40 10.78
CA ARG A 223 -11.15 15.18 12.02
C ARG A 223 -11.25 16.67 11.73
N ASP A 224 -10.46 17.18 10.79
CA ASP A 224 -10.49 18.60 10.42
C ASP A 224 -11.88 19.01 9.87
N ILE A 225 -12.52 18.13 9.09
CA ILE A 225 -13.91 18.33 8.63
C ILE A 225 -14.88 18.36 9.83
N GLN A 226 -14.72 17.44 10.79
CA GLN A 226 -15.56 17.38 11.99
C GLN A 226 -15.43 18.60 12.89
N THR A 227 -14.23 19.16 13.02
CA THR A 227 -14.00 20.35 13.85
C THR A 227 -14.58 21.63 13.25
N ASN A 228 -14.65 21.71 11.92
CA ASN A 228 -15.09 22.91 11.21
C ASN A 228 -16.61 22.99 11.01
N ASP A 229 -17.34 21.88 11.16
CA ASP A 229 -18.80 21.84 11.03
C ASP A 229 -19.44 21.45 12.39
N PRO A 230 -19.85 22.42 13.22
CA PRO A 230 -20.51 22.12 14.49
C PRO A 230 -21.89 21.49 14.34
N ALA A 231 -22.50 21.53 13.14
CA ALA A 231 -23.72 20.79 12.83
C ALA A 231 -23.42 19.31 12.49
N TYR A 232 -22.15 18.93 12.39
CA TYR A 232 -21.70 17.55 12.25
C TYR A 232 -21.96 16.76 13.54
N ASP A 233 -23.17 16.23 13.62
CA ASP A 233 -23.77 15.58 14.78
C ASP A 233 -22.89 14.46 15.40
N ARG A 234 -22.87 14.39 16.75
CA ARG A 234 -22.19 13.33 17.56
C ARG A 234 -22.66 11.92 17.19
N ALA A 235 -23.80 11.82 16.52
CA ALA A 235 -24.27 10.66 15.79
C ALA A 235 -23.23 9.90 14.94
N HIS A 236 -22.22 10.61 14.41
CA HIS A 236 -21.27 10.09 13.42
C HIS A 236 -20.06 9.38 14.03
N ASP A 237 -19.98 9.32 15.36
CA ASP A 237 -18.86 8.75 16.11
C ASP A 237 -18.69 7.24 15.84
N ARG A 238 -19.78 6.48 15.75
CA ARG A 238 -19.71 5.02 15.51
C ARG A 238 -19.11 4.64 14.16
N SER A 239 -19.36 5.40 13.10
CA SER A 239 -18.79 5.09 11.77
C SER A 239 -17.29 5.35 11.75
N TYR A 240 -16.86 6.38 12.50
CA TYR A 240 -15.46 6.70 12.71
C TYR A 240 -14.76 5.63 13.55
N GLU A 241 -15.35 5.20 14.67
CA GLU A 241 -14.86 4.09 15.48
C GLU A 241 -14.70 2.80 14.67
N LEU A 242 -15.64 2.47 13.79
CA LEU A 242 -15.53 1.27 12.94
C LEU A 242 -14.34 1.31 11.98
N ILE A 243 -13.99 2.49 11.45
CA ILE A 243 -12.78 2.64 10.63
C ILE A 243 -11.52 2.55 11.49
N LEU A 244 -11.57 3.07 12.72
CA LEU A 244 -10.45 3.05 13.66
C LEU A 244 -10.16 1.66 14.22
N ASN A 245 -11.20 0.88 14.53
CA ASN A 245 -11.11 -0.37 15.30
C ASN A 245 -10.26 -1.47 14.65
N GLY A 246 -9.73 -1.26 13.44
CA GLY A 246 -8.80 -2.19 12.79
C GLY A 246 -9.45 -3.50 12.32
N TYR A 247 -10.68 -3.79 12.77
CA TYR A 247 -11.46 -4.94 12.36
C TYR A 247 -12.38 -4.58 11.18
N PRO A 248 -12.44 -5.41 10.13
CA PRO A 248 -13.37 -5.19 9.04
C PRO A 248 -14.82 -5.40 9.48
N PRO A 249 -15.78 -4.63 8.95
CA PRO A 249 -17.19 -4.93 9.11
C PRO A 249 -17.50 -6.28 8.44
N SER A 250 -18.53 -6.98 8.93
CA SER A 250 -18.93 -8.27 8.34
C SER A 250 -19.40 -8.13 6.88
N HIS A 251 -20.00 -6.98 6.53
CA HIS A 251 -20.54 -6.69 5.22
C HIS A 251 -20.16 -5.28 4.77
N LEU A 252 -20.09 -5.10 3.45
CA LEU A 252 -20.04 -3.80 2.78
C LEU A 252 -21.22 -3.69 1.81
N LEU A 253 -21.46 -2.48 1.34
CA LEU A 253 -22.40 -2.19 0.26
C LEU A 253 -21.65 -2.08 -1.07
N ASP A 254 -22.18 -2.71 -2.12
CA ASP A 254 -21.70 -2.53 -3.49
C ASP A 254 -22.14 -1.17 -4.07
N VAL A 255 -21.79 -0.87 -5.32
CA VAL A 255 -22.21 0.35 -6.04
C VAL A 255 -23.73 0.48 -6.17
N SER A 256 -24.46 -0.63 -6.08
CA SER A 256 -25.92 -0.71 -6.20
C SER A 256 -26.62 -0.69 -4.83
N GLY A 257 -25.87 -0.61 -3.73
CA GLY A 257 -26.41 -0.64 -2.36
C GLY A 257 -26.70 -2.05 -1.84
N ASN A 258 -26.36 -3.12 -2.57
CA ASN A 258 -26.52 -4.49 -2.08
C ASN A 258 -25.41 -4.85 -1.10
N LYS A 259 -25.75 -5.64 -0.09
CA LYS A 259 -24.77 -6.12 0.89
C LYS A 259 -23.99 -7.31 0.33
N PHE A 260 -22.67 -7.27 0.49
CA PHE A 260 -21.82 -8.44 0.29
C PHE A 260 -20.89 -8.64 1.48
N MET A 261 -20.53 -9.89 1.75
CA MET A 261 -19.68 -10.25 2.89
C MET A 261 -18.20 -10.06 2.57
N ILE A 262 -17.42 -9.47 3.49
CA ILE A 262 -15.96 -9.45 3.33
C ILE A 262 -15.40 -10.84 3.64
N ALA A 263 -15.71 -11.36 4.83
CA ALA A 263 -15.20 -12.63 5.32
C ALA A 263 -16.22 -13.28 6.27
N THR A 264 -16.33 -14.60 6.21
CA THR A 264 -17.00 -15.42 7.22
C THR A 264 -16.05 -15.69 8.39
N LYS A 265 -16.55 -16.24 9.51
CA LYS A 265 -15.70 -16.70 10.61
C LYS A 265 -14.68 -17.76 10.15
N ALA A 266 -15.06 -18.62 9.20
CA ALA A 266 -14.18 -19.63 8.63
C ALA A 266 -13.06 -19.02 7.77
N ASP A 267 -13.32 -17.86 7.14
CA ASP A 267 -12.37 -17.20 6.24
C ASP A 267 -11.25 -16.45 6.99
N THR A 268 -11.41 -16.17 8.29
CA THR A 268 -10.44 -15.39 9.09
C THR A 268 -9.02 -15.96 9.11
N LYS A 269 -8.86 -17.26 8.85
CA LYS A 269 -7.56 -17.94 8.82
C LYS A 269 -6.96 -18.06 7.41
N LEU A 270 -7.71 -17.66 6.38
CA LEU A 270 -7.25 -17.76 5.00
C LEU A 270 -6.21 -16.69 4.71
N ARG A 271 -5.12 -17.10 4.04
CA ARG A 271 -4.15 -16.21 3.42
C ARG A 271 -4.22 -16.43 1.93
N ILE A 272 -4.61 -15.39 1.20
CA ILE A 272 -4.89 -15.49 -0.24
C ILE A 272 -4.01 -14.48 -0.96
N PRO A 273 -3.41 -14.84 -2.12
CA PRO A 273 -2.65 -13.87 -2.90
C PRO A 273 -3.52 -12.66 -3.24
N SER A 274 -3.00 -11.48 -2.93
CA SER A 274 -3.77 -10.25 -2.91
C SER A 274 -4.44 -9.90 -4.23
N ARG A 275 -3.88 -10.31 -5.38
CA ARG A 275 -4.53 -10.16 -6.69
C ARG A 275 -5.94 -10.75 -6.76
N TYR A 276 -6.18 -11.90 -6.12
CA TYR A 276 -7.49 -12.54 -6.12
C TYR A 276 -8.46 -11.85 -5.16
N LEU A 277 -7.96 -11.38 -4.02
CA LEU A 277 -8.75 -10.59 -3.06
C LEU A 277 -9.23 -9.28 -3.67
N VAL A 278 -8.32 -8.55 -4.34
CA VAL A 278 -8.66 -7.29 -5.03
C VAL A 278 -9.66 -7.54 -6.16
N TRP A 279 -9.49 -8.61 -6.94
CA TRP A 279 -10.43 -8.98 -7.99
C TRP A 279 -11.80 -9.40 -7.46
N ALA A 280 -11.86 -10.20 -6.39
CA ALA A 280 -13.10 -10.64 -5.78
C ALA A 280 -13.86 -9.45 -5.18
N TYR A 281 -13.14 -8.54 -4.51
CA TYR A 281 -13.71 -7.29 -4.01
C TYR A 281 -14.25 -6.44 -5.15
N ASP A 282 -13.46 -6.15 -6.18
CA ASP A 282 -13.92 -5.35 -7.32
C ASP A 282 -15.14 -6.00 -7.98
N SER A 283 -15.15 -7.32 -8.14
CA SER A 283 -16.26 -8.05 -8.77
C SER A 283 -17.56 -7.94 -7.96
N LEU A 284 -17.49 -8.08 -6.63
CA LEU A 284 -18.66 -7.94 -5.76
C LEU A 284 -19.08 -6.48 -5.61
N ASN A 285 -18.13 -5.58 -5.35
CA ASN A 285 -18.38 -4.15 -5.14
C ASN A 285 -18.92 -3.44 -6.39
N GLN A 286 -18.61 -3.93 -7.59
CA GLN A 286 -19.09 -3.37 -8.85
C GLN A 286 -20.28 -4.13 -9.44
N GLY A 287 -20.79 -5.16 -8.75
CA GLY A 287 -21.89 -5.99 -9.26
C GLY A 287 -21.54 -6.78 -10.52
N TRP A 288 -20.26 -7.12 -10.75
CA TRP A 288 -19.80 -7.86 -11.93
C TRP A 288 -20.01 -9.36 -11.81
N SER A 289 -21.12 -9.80 -11.21
CA SER A 289 -21.46 -11.21 -11.02
C SER A 289 -21.47 -11.99 -12.34
N GLY A 290 -21.92 -11.37 -13.44
CA GLY A 290 -21.92 -11.96 -14.78
C GLY A 290 -20.52 -12.18 -15.38
N ALA A 291 -19.48 -11.55 -14.83
CA ALA A 291 -18.09 -11.73 -15.26
C ALA A 291 -17.34 -12.79 -14.44
N ILE A 292 -17.94 -13.28 -13.36
CA ILE A 292 -17.44 -14.41 -12.57
C ILE A 292 -17.75 -15.71 -13.33
N PRO A 293 -16.78 -16.62 -13.55
CA PRO A 293 -17.06 -17.91 -14.16
C PRO A 293 -18.19 -18.64 -13.42
N LYS A 294 -19.20 -19.13 -14.15
CA LYS A 294 -20.40 -19.76 -13.58
C LYS A 294 -20.10 -20.93 -12.62
N SER A 295 -18.97 -21.61 -12.82
CA SER A 295 -18.48 -22.70 -11.98
C SER A 295 -18.10 -22.30 -10.55
N ILE A 296 -17.64 -21.05 -10.36
CA ILE A 296 -17.24 -20.49 -9.07
C ILE A 296 -18.17 -19.36 -8.63
N SER A 297 -19.17 -19.01 -9.45
CA SER A 297 -20.20 -18.04 -9.08
C SER A 297 -21.25 -18.74 -8.24
N ARG A 298 -21.25 -18.47 -6.94
CA ARG A 298 -22.29 -18.93 -6.01
C ARG A 298 -22.88 -17.72 -5.28
N PRO A 299 -24.20 -17.68 -5.07
CA PRO A 299 -24.81 -16.65 -4.24
C PRO A 299 -24.23 -16.66 -2.83
N GLY A 300 -24.06 -15.48 -2.24
CA GLY A 300 -23.66 -15.33 -0.83
C GLY A 300 -22.19 -15.63 -0.52
N LEU A 301 -21.32 -15.77 -1.53
CA LEU A 301 -19.88 -15.89 -1.27
C LEU A 301 -19.32 -14.60 -0.66
N SER A 302 -18.42 -14.76 0.32
CA SER A 302 -17.60 -13.67 0.82
C SER A 302 -16.50 -13.31 -0.19
N VAL A 303 -15.90 -12.12 -0.05
CA VAL A 303 -14.72 -11.71 -0.83
C VAL A 303 -13.62 -12.77 -0.72
N PHE A 304 -13.32 -13.24 0.50
CA PHE A 304 -12.28 -14.24 0.74
C PHE A 304 -12.61 -15.58 0.10
N ARG A 305 -13.85 -16.04 0.22
CA ARG A 305 -14.26 -17.33 -0.35
C ARG A 305 -14.24 -17.29 -1.88
N LEU A 306 -14.74 -16.21 -2.49
CA LEU A 306 -14.69 -16.02 -3.94
C LEU A 306 -13.24 -15.92 -4.44
N ALA A 307 -12.35 -15.22 -3.71
CA ALA A 307 -10.95 -15.13 -4.04
C ALA A 307 -10.23 -16.49 -3.98
N GLN A 308 -10.55 -17.32 -2.99
CA GLN A 308 -10.02 -18.68 -2.87
C GLN A 308 -10.47 -19.56 -4.03
N GLU A 309 -11.77 -19.53 -4.38
CA GLU A 309 -12.29 -20.30 -5.51
C GLU A 309 -11.69 -19.83 -6.85
N ALA A 310 -11.44 -18.53 -7.00
CA ALA A 310 -10.74 -17.99 -8.17
C ALA A 310 -9.27 -18.42 -8.24
N TYR A 311 -8.58 -18.50 -7.09
CA TYR A 311 -7.20 -18.99 -7.01
C TYR A 311 -7.10 -20.46 -7.40
N GLU A 312 -8.00 -21.30 -6.90
CA GLU A 312 -8.07 -22.72 -7.26
C GLU A 312 -8.45 -22.92 -8.73
N TRP A 313 -9.40 -22.14 -9.23
CA TRP A 313 -9.83 -22.17 -10.62
C TRP A 313 -8.70 -21.83 -11.60
N GLU A 314 -7.89 -20.80 -11.33
CA GLU A 314 -6.79 -20.37 -12.21
C GLU A 314 -5.75 -21.49 -12.47
N ARG A 315 -5.67 -22.49 -11.59
CA ARG A 315 -4.81 -23.68 -11.76
C ARG A 315 -5.25 -24.60 -12.90
N THR A 316 -6.54 -24.57 -13.25
CA THR A 316 -7.13 -25.42 -14.31
C THR A 316 -7.55 -24.60 -15.52
N GLN A 317 -8.05 -23.38 -15.31
CA GLN A 317 -8.58 -22.53 -16.35
C GLN A 317 -8.33 -21.04 -16.05
N LYS A 318 -7.98 -20.27 -17.07
CA LYS A 318 -7.68 -18.84 -16.89
C LYS A 318 -8.96 -18.03 -16.64
N ILE A 319 -8.96 -17.20 -15.59
CA ILE A 319 -9.93 -16.12 -15.43
C ILE A 319 -9.40 -14.91 -16.19
N PHE A 320 -9.97 -14.61 -17.35
CA PHE A 320 -9.43 -13.57 -18.23
C PHE A 320 -9.35 -12.19 -17.58
N LEU A 321 -10.30 -11.84 -16.70
CA LEU A 321 -10.25 -10.56 -15.97
C LEU A 321 -9.02 -10.45 -15.07
N LEU A 322 -8.56 -11.53 -14.44
CA LEU A 322 -7.34 -11.54 -13.64
C LEU A 322 -6.07 -11.28 -14.45
N THR A 323 -6.16 -11.30 -15.78
CA THR A 323 -5.08 -10.92 -16.68
C THR A 323 -5.06 -9.42 -17.00
N ALA A 324 -6.03 -8.62 -16.54
CA ALA A 324 -6.00 -7.17 -16.68
C ALA A 324 -4.86 -6.55 -15.86
N GLY A 325 -4.31 -5.42 -16.29
CA GLY A 325 -3.17 -4.79 -15.62
C GLY A 325 -3.47 -4.46 -14.16
N CYS A 326 -4.72 -4.10 -13.86
CA CYS A 326 -5.17 -3.81 -12.51
C CYS A 326 -5.33 -5.02 -11.59
N TYR A 327 -5.06 -6.25 -12.04
CA TYR A 327 -4.92 -7.45 -11.19
C TYR A 327 -3.61 -8.20 -11.39
N ARG A 328 -2.77 -7.78 -12.34
CA ARG A 328 -1.42 -8.33 -12.49
C ARG A 328 -0.50 -7.84 -11.37
N CYS A 329 0.49 -8.66 -11.11
CA CYS A 329 1.68 -8.28 -10.35
C CYS A 329 2.44 -7.19 -11.13
N GLY A 330 2.64 -6.04 -10.49
CA GLY A 330 3.19 -4.83 -11.13
C GLY A 330 2.34 -3.58 -10.90
N GLU A 331 2.66 -2.82 -9.85
CA GLU A 331 2.09 -1.50 -9.64
C GLU A 331 2.58 -0.54 -10.76
N GLY A 332 1.65 0.09 -11.48
CA GLY A 332 1.99 0.97 -12.61
C GLY A 332 2.42 0.26 -13.91
N GLY A 333 2.12 -1.04 -14.07
CA GLY A 333 2.39 -1.78 -15.30
C GLY A 333 3.86 -2.14 -15.52
N LYS A 334 4.70 -1.95 -14.50
CA LYS A 334 6.06 -2.49 -14.48
C LYS A 334 5.99 -3.95 -14.05
N THR A 335 6.34 -4.86 -14.96
CA THR A 335 6.66 -6.23 -14.58
C THR A 335 7.86 -6.16 -13.63
N HIS A 336 7.69 -6.59 -12.40
CA HIS A 336 8.82 -6.75 -11.48
C HIS A 336 9.46 -8.12 -11.74
N TRP A 337 10.73 -8.26 -11.38
CA TRP A 337 11.45 -9.52 -11.52
C TRP A 337 10.83 -10.60 -10.62
N THR A 338 11.05 -11.88 -10.93
CA THR A 338 10.52 -13.02 -10.15
C THR A 338 10.92 -13.00 -8.67
N GLU A 339 12.01 -12.29 -8.34
CA GLU A 339 12.54 -12.15 -6.98
C GLU A 339 12.08 -10.87 -6.26
N GLU A 340 11.52 -9.90 -7.00
CA GLU A 340 10.95 -8.70 -6.43
C GLU A 340 9.52 -9.00 -5.98
N ALA A 341 9.27 -9.03 -4.68
CA ALA A 341 7.91 -9.16 -4.19
C ALA A 341 7.23 -7.77 -4.26
N CYS A 342 6.23 -7.61 -5.14
CA CYS A 342 5.35 -6.45 -5.06
C CYS A 342 4.19 -6.70 -4.08
N GLU A 343 3.54 -5.62 -3.65
CA GLU A 343 2.36 -5.66 -2.78
C GLU A 343 1.27 -6.65 -3.26
N ARG A 344 1.20 -6.88 -4.58
CA ARG A 344 0.22 -7.77 -5.24
C ARG A 344 0.62 -9.25 -5.32
N CYS A 345 1.87 -9.56 -4.98
CA CYS A 345 2.38 -10.94 -4.96
C CYS A 345 2.30 -11.57 -3.58
N HIS A 346 2.08 -10.77 -2.53
CA HIS A 346 1.97 -11.27 -1.18
C HIS A 346 0.58 -11.86 -0.92
N GLU A 347 0.55 -12.87 -0.07
CA GLU A 347 -0.68 -13.39 0.51
C GLU A 347 -1.11 -12.50 1.68
N TRP A 348 -2.33 -11.98 1.59
CA TRP A 348 -2.89 -11.14 2.63
C TRP A 348 -3.78 -11.93 3.58
N SER A 349 -3.65 -11.60 4.87
CA SER A 349 -4.68 -11.92 5.86
C SER A 349 -5.89 -10.98 5.73
N LEU A 350 -6.93 -11.25 6.53
CA LEU A 350 -8.10 -10.39 6.64
C LEU A 350 -7.74 -8.96 7.07
N GLU A 351 -6.81 -8.81 8.02
CA GLU A 351 -6.34 -7.53 8.52
C GLU A 351 -5.55 -6.77 7.45
N GLU A 352 -4.65 -7.44 6.73
CA GLU A 352 -3.87 -6.83 5.65
C GLU A 352 -4.74 -6.37 4.49
N PHE A 353 -5.75 -7.17 4.12
CA PHE A 353 -6.74 -6.79 3.13
C PHE A 353 -7.59 -5.60 3.58
N TRP A 354 -8.00 -5.57 4.86
CA TRP A 354 -8.75 -4.44 5.41
C TRP A 354 -7.91 -3.15 5.53
N GLU A 355 -6.62 -3.26 5.88
CA GLU A 355 -5.66 -2.15 5.80
C GLU A 355 -5.56 -1.62 4.36
N TRP A 356 -5.46 -2.52 3.36
CA TRP A 356 -5.47 -2.12 1.95
C TRP A 356 -6.77 -1.41 1.56
N LEU A 357 -7.92 -1.97 1.96
CA LEU A 357 -9.22 -1.42 1.61
C LEU A 357 -9.44 -0.03 2.21
N ARG A 358 -9.13 0.16 3.51
CA ARG A 358 -9.19 1.48 4.17
C ARG A 358 -8.20 2.47 3.57
N SER A 359 -7.00 2.02 3.19
CA SER A 359 -6.03 2.91 2.57
C SER A 359 -6.47 3.40 1.19
N ARG A 360 -7.24 2.61 0.45
CA ARG A 360 -7.60 2.89 -0.96
C ARG A 360 -8.98 3.49 -1.13
N HIS A 361 -9.95 2.98 -0.38
CA HIS A 361 -11.36 3.30 -0.52
C HIS A 361 -11.89 4.01 0.73
N PHE A 362 -11.02 4.77 1.42
CA PHE A 362 -11.30 5.40 2.71
C PHE A 362 -12.65 6.12 2.73
N TRP A 363 -12.82 7.12 1.85
CA TRP A 363 -14.00 7.97 1.82
C TRP A 363 -15.26 7.20 1.46
N ARG A 364 -15.17 6.26 0.52
CA ARG A 364 -16.30 5.44 0.12
C ARG A 364 -16.77 4.52 1.26
N ILE A 365 -15.84 3.87 1.96
CA ILE A 365 -16.15 3.07 3.14
C ILE A 365 -16.77 3.95 4.22
N TYR A 366 -16.22 5.14 4.45
CA TYR A 366 -16.75 6.10 5.41
C TYR A 366 -18.20 6.47 5.11
N GLU A 367 -18.49 6.89 3.89
CA GLU A 367 -19.85 7.24 3.45
C GLU A 367 -20.80 6.04 3.55
N HIS A 368 -20.38 4.84 3.16
CA HIS A 368 -21.20 3.64 3.30
C HIS A 368 -21.55 3.35 4.77
N LEU A 369 -20.58 3.45 5.68
CA LEU A 369 -20.80 3.22 7.11
C LEU A 369 -21.67 4.32 7.72
N LYS A 370 -21.49 5.57 7.31
CA LYS A 370 -22.31 6.73 7.69
C LYS A 370 -23.78 6.56 7.25
N ASN A 371 -24.02 6.20 5.99
CA ASN A 371 -25.37 6.00 5.47
C ASN A 371 -26.07 4.81 6.12
N ALA A 372 -25.32 3.73 6.40
CA ALA A 372 -25.84 2.57 7.11
C ALA A 372 -26.26 2.90 8.55
N SER A 373 -25.53 3.77 9.26
CA SER A 373 -25.89 4.18 10.62
C SER A 373 -27.12 5.09 10.64
N GLN A 374 -27.24 6.01 9.68
CA GLN A 374 -28.41 6.87 9.50
C GLN A 374 -29.68 6.06 9.18
N SER A 375 -29.57 5.10 8.25
CA SER A 375 -30.70 4.24 7.88
C SER A 375 -31.25 3.44 9.08
N ARG A 376 -30.36 2.99 10.00
CA ARG A 376 -30.80 2.32 11.23
C ARG A 376 -31.57 3.25 12.16
N LYS A 377 -31.15 4.52 12.29
CA LYS A 377 -31.84 5.51 13.11
C LYS A 377 -33.23 5.82 12.56
N LEU A 378 -33.34 6.06 11.25
CA LEU A 378 -34.63 6.30 10.60
C LEU A 378 -35.60 5.12 10.79
N ASN A 379 -35.11 3.89 10.62
CA ASN A 379 -35.91 2.69 10.86
C ASN A 379 -36.31 2.53 12.34
N GLN A 380 -35.44 2.91 13.27
CA GLN A 380 -35.75 2.89 14.70
C GLN A 380 -36.80 3.95 15.07
N SER A 381 -36.68 5.17 14.55
CA SER A 381 -37.68 6.24 14.72
C SER A 381 -39.03 5.85 14.12
N ARG A 382 -39.04 5.20 12.94
CA ARG A 382 -40.28 4.69 12.32
C ARG A 382 -40.95 3.63 13.18
N LYS A 383 -40.18 2.74 13.82
CA LYS A 383 -40.72 1.73 14.76
C LYS A 383 -41.30 2.35 16.03
N LEU A 384 -40.67 3.42 16.56
CA LEU A 384 -41.19 4.13 17.74
C LEU A 384 -42.46 4.94 17.43
N ASN A 385 -42.58 5.44 16.20
CA ASN A 385 -43.74 6.21 15.73
C ASN A 385 -44.85 5.35 15.10
N GLN A 386 -44.70 4.02 15.04
CA GLN A 386 -45.84 3.17 14.72
C GLN A 386 -46.85 3.32 15.87
N PRO A 387 -48.08 3.80 15.59
CA PRO A 387 -49.10 3.91 16.62
C PRO A 387 -49.24 2.53 17.24
N ARG A 388 -49.04 2.42 18.56
CA ARG A 388 -49.38 1.22 19.30
C ARG A 388 -50.82 0.90 18.91
N GLU A 389 -51.04 -0.18 18.15
CA GLU A 389 -52.35 -0.77 17.98
C GLU A 389 -52.81 -1.23 19.37
N LEU A 390 -53.33 -0.28 20.14
CA LEU A 390 -54.12 -0.55 21.31
C LEU A 390 -55.43 -1.14 20.80
N ASN A 391 -55.64 -2.41 21.16
CA ASN A 391 -56.88 -3.15 21.08
C ASN A 391 -57.23 -3.74 19.70
N GLN A 392 -56.51 -4.80 19.31
CA GLN A 392 -57.21 -5.93 18.70
C GLN A 392 -57.60 -6.92 19.80
N PRO A 393 -58.90 -7.25 19.96
CA PRO A 393 -59.34 -8.22 20.95
C PRO A 393 -58.75 -9.59 20.63
N ARG A 394 -58.10 -10.16 21.62
CA ARG A 394 -57.44 -11.45 21.59
C ARG A 394 -58.50 -12.56 21.54
N GLU A 395 -58.96 -12.92 20.35
CA GLU A 395 -59.78 -14.12 20.18
C GLU A 395 -58.92 -15.37 20.44
N LEU A 396 -59.31 -16.07 21.49
CA LEU A 396 -58.86 -17.41 21.83
C LEU A 396 -59.27 -18.37 20.70
N SER A 397 -58.29 -18.87 19.95
CA SER A 397 -58.45 -20.18 19.32
C SER A 397 -57.20 -21.01 19.53
N GLN A 398 -57.38 -21.99 20.43
CA GLN A 398 -56.50 -23.12 20.65
C GLN A 398 -56.58 -24.03 19.43
N GLN A 399 -55.43 -24.42 18.84
CA GLN A 399 -55.21 -25.82 18.48
C GLN A 399 -53.74 -26.10 18.18
N ALA A 400 -53.34 -27.28 18.62
CA ALA A 400 -52.00 -27.74 18.85
C ALA A 400 -51.41 -28.49 17.65
N GLY A 401 -50.08 -28.52 17.57
CA GLY A 401 -49.31 -29.47 16.78
C GLY A 401 -47.80 -29.19 16.91
N PRO A 402 -46.98 -30.15 17.38
CA PRO A 402 -45.54 -30.00 17.40
C PRO A 402 -44.96 -30.52 16.08
N SER A 403 -44.18 -29.68 15.37
CA SER A 403 -43.35 -30.15 14.27
C SER A 403 -42.03 -29.39 14.24
N ALA A 404 -41.00 -30.15 13.91
CA ALA A 404 -39.58 -29.90 14.11
C ALA A 404 -38.96 -28.87 13.14
N ASP A 405 -37.73 -28.49 13.51
CA ASP A 405 -36.67 -27.90 12.68
C ASP A 405 -36.89 -26.48 12.14
N PHE A 406 -36.64 -25.51 13.03
CA PHE A 406 -36.48 -24.10 12.71
C PHE A 406 -35.06 -23.84 12.17
N TYR A 407 -34.89 -23.89 10.84
CA TYR A 407 -33.82 -23.16 10.17
C TYR A 407 -34.29 -21.71 9.98
N GLU A 408 -33.52 -20.77 10.49
CA GLU A 408 -33.78 -19.33 10.44
C GLU A 408 -33.63 -18.84 8.97
N GLN A 409 -34.73 -18.93 8.21
CA GLN A 409 -34.85 -18.38 6.87
C GLN A 409 -35.11 -16.87 7.03
N ALA A 410 -34.10 -16.06 6.79
CA ALA A 410 -34.25 -14.61 6.72
C ALA A 410 -35.20 -14.27 5.57
N ASP A 411 -36.40 -13.82 5.92
CA ASP A 411 -37.42 -13.34 5.01
C ASP A 411 -36.96 -12.02 4.37
N TRP A 412 -36.65 -12.07 3.08
CA TRP A 412 -36.25 -10.93 2.27
C TRP A 412 -37.45 -10.46 1.45
N SER A 413 -38.21 -9.51 1.99
CA SER A 413 -39.14 -8.75 1.16
C SER A 413 -38.36 -7.71 0.32
N PRO A 414 -38.59 -7.62 -1.00
CA PRO A 414 -38.03 -6.55 -1.82
C PRO A 414 -38.50 -5.19 -1.32
N ILE A 415 -37.58 -4.23 -1.23
CA ILE A 415 -37.94 -2.82 -1.08
C ILE A 415 -38.68 -2.43 -2.36
N ALA A 416 -39.92 -1.95 -2.20
CA ALA A 416 -40.77 -1.52 -3.30
C ALA A 416 -40.06 -0.48 -4.17
N ASP A 417 -40.14 -0.72 -5.47
CA ASP A 417 -39.59 0.08 -6.55
C ASP A 417 -40.29 1.45 -6.60
N SER A 418 -39.56 2.51 -6.24
CA SER A 418 -40.00 3.89 -6.48
C SER A 418 -39.45 4.32 -7.84
N SER A 419 -40.19 3.97 -8.89
CA SER A 419 -39.93 4.40 -10.26
C SER A 419 -40.35 5.87 -10.44
N GLU A 420 -39.53 6.81 -9.98
CA GLU A 420 -39.48 8.14 -10.58
C GLU A 420 -38.30 8.15 -11.56
N GLY A 421 -38.65 8.02 -12.83
CA GLY A 421 -37.70 7.98 -13.94
C GLY A 421 -37.11 9.35 -14.20
N ASP A 422 -35.99 9.66 -13.56
CA ASP A 422 -35.06 10.65 -14.08
C ASP A 422 -34.27 10.03 -15.22
N GLU A 423 -34.67 10.38 -16.44
CA GLU A 423 -33.99 10.05 -17.68
C GLU A 423 -32.60 10.71 -17.70
N PHE A 424 -31.61 9.97 -17.19
CA PHE A 424 -30.23 10.44 -17.08
C PHE A 424 -29.61 10.60 -18.48
N CYS A 425 -29.67 11.82 -19.01
CA CYS A 425 -29.21 12.19 -20.35
C CYS A 425 -27.69 12.51 -20.34
N TRP A 426 -26.85 11.59 -20.84
CA TRP A 426 -25.38 11.68 -20.84
C TRP A 426 -24.79 12.64 -21.91
N GLY A 427 -25.46 13.75 -22.20
CA GLY A 427 -25.09 14.71 -23.26
C GLY A 427 -24.06 15.79 -22.88
N GLU A 428 -23.76 16.00 -21.59
CA GLU A 428 -22.90 17.10 -21.12
C GLU A 428 -21.41 16.75 -20.94
N PRO A 429 -20.50 17.74 -20.85
CA PRO A 429 -19.05 17.53 -20.97
C PRO A 429 -18.48 16.73 -19.79
N PHE A 430 -18.20 15.46 -20.06
CA PHE A 430 -17.65 14.44 -19.14
C PHE A 430 -16.37 14.81 -18.35
N SER A 431 -15.70 15.94 -18.65
CA SER A 431 -14.45 16.30 -17.98
C SER A 431 -14.63 16.74 -16.52
N GLU A 432 -15.77 17.32 -16.15
CA GLU A 432 -15.98 17.88 -14.81
C GLU A 432 -16.23 16.79 -13.75
N ARG A 433 -16.81 15.65 -14.16
CA ARG A 433 -17.11 14.53 -13.27
C ARG A 433 -16.08 13.40 -13.28
N LEU A 434 -15.03 13.52 -14.10
CA LEU A 434 -13.98 12.50 -14.14
C LEU A 434 -13.27 12.31 -12.78
N PRO A 435 -12.94 13.36 -12.01
CA PRO A 435 -12.35 13.19 -10.68
C PRO A 435 -13.23 12.37 -9.73
N GLU A 436 -14.54 12.63 -9.71
CA GLU A 436 -15.51 11.86 -8.91
C GLU A 436 -15.55 10.39 -9.33
N LEU A 437 -15.55 10.13 -10.65
CA LEU A 437 -15.57 8.76 -11.18
C LEU A 437 -14.23 8.04 -10.93
N VAL A 438 -13.13 8.81 -10.95
CA VAL A 438 -11.77 8.35 -10.67
C VAL A 438 -11.62 7.93 -9.20
N ASP A 439 -12.19 8.73 -8.30
CA ASP A 439 -12.26 8.44 -6.87
C ASP A 439 -13.24 7.30 -6.57
N ALA A 440 -14.39 7.23 -7.25
CA ALA A 440 -15.37 6.15 -7.11
C ALA A 440 -14.81 4.77 -7.53
N ILE A 441 -13.92 4.75 -8.52
CA ILE A 441 -13.21 3.55 -9.00
C ILE A 441 -11.95 3.25 -8.13
N GLY A 442 -11.44 4.23 -7.37
CA GLY A 442 -10.30 4.08 -6.46
C GLY A 442 -8.95 3.99 -7.18
N PHE A 443 -8.63 4.96 -8.03
CA PHE A 443 -7.36 5.05 -8.73
C PHE A 443 -6.22 5.60 -7.84
N ASP A 444 -4.98 5.04 -7.88
CA ASP A 444 -3.80 5.85 -7.53
C ASP A 444 -3.57 6.89 -8.64
N CYS A 445 -4.00 8.12 -8.46
CA CYS A 445 -3.28 9.20 -9.13
C CYS A 445 -2.01 9.47 -8.32
N PRO A 446 -0.78 9.33 -8.87
CA PRO A 446 0.34 10.07 -8.29
C PRO A 446 -0.09 11.55 -8.23
N ALA A 447 0.24 12.25 -7.14
CA ALA A 447 -0.14 13.65 -6.94
C ALA A 447 0.12 14.44 -8.23
N GLU A 448 -0.94 14.99 -8.84
CA GLU A 448 -0.85 15.54 -10.19
C GLU A 448 -0.10 16.87 -10.19
N ILE A 449 0.76 17.01 -11.20
CA ILE A 449 1.33 18.28 -11.65
C ILE A 449 0.33 18.87 -12.64
N GLY A 450 -0.56 19.74 -12.16
CA GLY A 450 -1.35 20.66 -12.98
C GLY A 450 -2.76 20.22 -13.39
N ASP A 451 -3.47 21.18 -13.98
CA ASP A 451 -4.92 21.18 -14.28
C ASP A 451 -5.28 20.20 -15.42
N VAL A 452 -6.08 19.16 -15.12
CA VAL A 452 -6.36 18.04 -16.03
C VAL A 452 -7.72 18.19 -16.70
N ARG A 453 -7.72 18.65 -17.96
CA ARG A 453 -8.85 18.44 -18.89
C ARG A 453 -8.68 17.13 -19.65
N SER A 454 -9.46 16.13 -19.26
CA SER A 454 -9.46 14.78 -19.83
C SER A 454 -10.54 14.63 -20.91
N LEU A 455 -10.12 14.51 -22.18
CA LEU A 455 -11.00 14.07 -23.27
C LEU A 455 -11.11 12.54 -23.22
N VAL A 456 -12.01 12.02 -22.38
CA VAL A 456 -12.36 10.60 -22.41
C VAL A 456 -13.15 10.31 -23.69
N PHE A 457 -12.79 9.21 -24.36
CA PHE A 457 -13.30 8.82 -25.67
C PHE A 457 -14.83 8.81 -25.74
N GLY A 458 -15.42 9.80 -26.44
CA GLY A 458 -16.83 9.80 -26.86
C GLY A 458 -17.16 8.83 -28.00
N ARG A 459 -16.42 7.72 -28.18
CA ARG A 459 -16.77 6.70 -29.20
C ARG A 459 -16.86 5.28 -28.64
N ARG A 460 -18.09 4.77 -28.71
CA ARG A 460 -18.60 3.41 -28.87
C ARG A 460 -18.08 2.33 -27.93
N ILE A 461 -18.65 2.29 -26.73
CA ILE A 461 -18.52 1.12 -25.84
C ILE A 461 -19.08 -0.14 -26.49
N GLU A 462 -19.98 0.02 -27.45
CA GLU A 462 -20.54 -1.06 -28.27
C GLU A 462 -19.46 -1.94 -28.92
N LYS A 463 -18.23 -1.43 -29.13
CA LYS A 463 -17.10 -2.25 -29.61
C LYS A 463 -16.58 -3.28 -28.61
N PHE A 464 -16.96 -3.15 -27.35
CA PHE A 464 -16.63 -4.09 -26.28
C PHE A 464 -17.83 -4.99 -25.94
N MET A 465 -19.05 -4.60 -26.33
CA MET A 465 -20.26 -5.41 -26.20
C MET A 465 -20.22 -6.66 -27.10
N PRO A 466 -20.96 -7.74 -26.77
CA PRO A 466 -21.13 -8.88 -27.66
C PRO A 466 -21.61 -8.43 -29.05
N ALA A 467 -21.00 -8.96 -30.10
CA ALA A 467 -21.39 -8.75 -31.49
C ALA A 467 -21.23 -10.07 -32.25
N ASP A 468 -22.12 -10.31 -33.23
CA ASP A 468 -22.32 -11.61 -33.89
C ASP A 468 -21.08 -12.19 -34.60
N ASN A 469 -20.06 -11.36 -34.82
CA ASN A 469 -18.87 -11.69 -35.60
C ASN A 469 -17.54 -11.57 -34.83
N HIS A 470 -17.57 -11.35 -33.51
CA HIS A 470 -16.35 -11.22 -32.71
C HIS A 470 -16.26 -12.20 -31.53
N THR A 471 -15.16 -12.96 -31.53
CA THR A 471 -14.55 -13.67 -30.39
C THR A 471 -14.65 -12.85 -29.10
N SER A 472 -15.01 -13.50 -27.98
CA SER A 472 -15.22 -13.05 -26.58
C SER A 472 -14.83 -11.61 -26.17
N PHE A 473 -15.48 -11.06 -25.13
CA PHE A 473 -15.11 -9.76 -24.53
C PHE A 473 -13.59 -9.61 -24.35
N THR A 474 -12.94 -10.68 -23.88
CA THR A 474 -11.48 -10.77 -23.76
C THR A 474 -10.76 -10.47 -25.07
N CYS A 475 -11.17 -11.08 -26.18
CA CYS A 475 -10.49 -10.88 -27.46
C CYS A 475 -10.65 -9.44 -27.96
N ARG A 476 -11.85 -8.85 -27.82
CA ARG A 476 -12.10 -7.44 -28.17
C ARG A 476 -11.29 -6.47 -27.30
N PHE A 477 -11.23 -6.74 -25.99
CA PHE A 477 -10.42 -5.97 -25.06
C PHE A 477 -8.92 -6.07 -25.38
N VAL A 478 -8.41 -7.28 -25.67
CA VAL A 478 -7.01 -7.53 -26.06
C VAL A 478 -6.68 -6.89 -27.42
N GLN A 479 -7.62 -6.86 -28.36
CA GLN A 479 -7.43 -6.20 -29.65
C GLN A 479 -7.36 -4.68 -29.50
N TRP A 480 -8.25 -4.09 -28.69
CA TRP A 480 -8.15 -2.67 -28.33
C TRP A 480 -6.81 -2.37 -27.63
N TRP A 481 -6.44 -3.21 -26.67
CA TRP A 481 -5.21 -3.13 -25.89
C TRP A 481 -3.95 -3.12 -26.77
N ASN A 482 -3.86 -4.06 -27.72
CA ASN A 482 -2.72 -4.16 -28.63
C ASN A 482 -2.63 -2.97 -29.60
N ASN A 483 -3.75 -2.32 -29.88
CA ASN A 483 -3.81 -1.14 -30.73
C ASN A 483 -3.63 0.18 -29.96
N TRP A 484 -3.72 0.18 -28.63
CA TRP A 484 -3.58 1.37 -27.79
C TRP A 484 -2.29 2.14 -28.05
N GLY A 485 -1.15 1.44 -28.09
CA GLY A 485 0.15 2.05 -28.36
C GLY A 485 0.22 2.70 -29.75
N ARG A 486 -0.49 2.16 -30.75
CA ARG A 486 -0.60 2.76 -32.09
C ARG A 486 -1.47 4.01 -32.06
N PHE A 487 -2.56 4.03 -31.29
CA PHE A 487 -3.42 5.20 -31.14
C PHE A 487 -2.71 6.37 -30.46
N VAL A 488 -1.98 6.11 -29.36
CA VAL A 488 -1.22 7.15 -28.64
C VAL A 488 -0.12 7.73 -29.54
N LYS A 489 0.65 6.87 -30.23
CA LYS A 489 1.72 7.32 -31.14
C LYS A 489 1.18 8.09 -32.37
N LYS A 490 0.09 7.64 -33.00
CA LYS A 490 -0.47 8.23 -34.23
C LYS A 490 -1.14 9.59 -34.00
N ARG A 491 -1.60 9.90 -32.79
CA ARG A 491 -2.11 11.22 -32.43
C ARG A 491 -1.01 12.19 -31.99
N ALA A 492 0.05 11.71 -31.34
CA ALA A 492 1.20 12.52 -30.96
C ALA A 492 1.95 13.08 -32.18
N SER A 493 2.00 12.34 -33.30
CA SER A 493 2.72 12.78 -34.51
C SER A 493 1.99 13.83 -35.37
N LYS A 494 0.70 14.10 -35.11
CA LYS A 494 -0.13 14.97 -35.97
C LYS A 494 -0.14 16.45 -35.57
N ARG A 495 0.40 16.81 -34.41
CA ARG A 495 0.56 18.22 -33.99
C ARG A 495 2.05 18.49 -33.84
N GLY A 496 2.62 19.15 -34.85
CA GLY A 496 4.05 19.41 -34.93
C GLY A 496 4.61 20.00 -33.63
N GLY A 497 5.70 19.39 -33.15
CA GLY A 497 6.67 20.07 -32.31
C GLY A 497 6.26 20.45 -30.89
N ARG A 498 5.69 19.53 -30.10
CA ARG A 498 5.95 19.37 -28.64
C ARG A 498 5.01 18.31 -28.08
N TRP A 499 5.58 17.39 -27.30
CA TRP A 499 4.84 16.38 -26.55
C TRP A 499 3.99 17.05 -25.46
N LYS A 500 2.82 17.60 -25.80
CA LYS A 500 1.76 17.86 -24.83
C LYS A 500 0.90 16.60 -24.75
N CYS A 501 1.17 15.78 -23.74
CA CYS A 501 0.35 14.61 -23.41
C CYS A 501 -1.11 15.06 -23.22
N PHE A 502 -2.00 14.56 -24.08
CA PHE A 502 -3.45 14.76 -23.94
C PHE A 502 -3.98 13.85 -22.82
N GLY A 503 -4.43 14.43 -21.71
CA GLY A 503 -5.07 13.75 -20.58
C GLY A 503 -4.13 12.84 -19.79
N SER A 504 -3.88 13.14 -18.52
CA SER A 504 -3.00 12.39 -17.60
C SER A 504 -3.48 10.97 -17.29
N ALA A 505 -4.66 10.57 -17.78
CA ALA A 505 -5.23 9.26 -17.51
C ALA A 505 -4.31 8.15 -18.04
N SER A 506 -3.56 7.57 -17.12
CA SER A 506 -2.68 6.42 -17.33
C SER A 506 -3.45 5.25 -17.96
N ARG A 507 -2.70 4.36 -18.61
CA ARG A 507 -3.23 3.19 -19.31
C ARG A 507 -4.27 2.40 -18.51
N TRP A 508 -3.99 2.14 -17.24
CA TRP A 508 -4.84 1.33 -16.37
C TRP A 508 -6.09 2.07 -15.87
N GLN A 509 -6.04 3.40 -15.77
CA GLN A 509 -7.24 4.20 -15.50
C GLN A 509 -8.27 4.02 -16.63
N GLN A 510 -7.78 3.99 -17.88
CA GLN A 510 -8.64 3.77 -19.04
C GLN A 510 -9.12 2.31 -19.15
N GLU A 511 -8.28 1.32 -18.82
CA GLU A 511 -8.70 -0.09 -18.74
C GLU A 511 -9.86 -0.28 -17.78
N ARG A 512 -9.73 0.22 -16.55
CA ARG A 512 -10.78 0.10 -15.52
C ARG A 512 -12.03 0.88 -15.87
N LEU A 513 -11.90 2.04 -16.52
CA LEU A 513 -13.05 2.79 -17.00
C LEU A 513 -13.83 1.99 -18.07
N ILE A 514 -13.11 1.32 -18.98
CA ILE A 514 -13.73 0.43 -19.96
C ILE A 514 -14.40 -0.76 -19.26
N LEU A 515 -13.72 -1.40 -18.31
CA LEU A 515 -14.28 -2.52 -17.55
C LEU A 515 -15.54 -2.11 -16.78
N HIS A 516 -15.50 -0.98 -16.09
CA HIS A 516 -16.65 -0.43 -15.37
C HIS A 516 -17.84 -0.20 -16.30
N ARG A 517 -17.62 0.52 -17.42
CA ARG A 517 -18.71 0.78 -18.35
C ARG A 517 -19.23 -0.50 -19.03
N VAL A 518 -18.37 -1.48 -19.28
CA VAL A 518 -18.79 -2.76 -19.88
C VAL A 518 -19.59 -3.58 -18.90
N GLY A 519 -19.13 -3.70 -17.65
CA GLY A 519 -19.85 -4.36 -16.58
C GLY A 519 -21.24 -3.75 -16.38
N PHE A 520 -21.31 -2.42 -16.35
CA PHE A 520 -22.57 -1.68 -16.23
C PHE A 520 -23.55 -1.93 -17.39
N ALA A 521 -23.04 -1.99 -18.63
CA ALA A 521 -23.89 -2.29 -19.78
C ALA A 521 -24.34 -3.75 -19.82
N LEU A 522 -23.49 -4.68 -19.36
CA LEU A 522 -23.84 -6.10 -19.25
C LEU A 522 -24.88 -6.35 -18.15
N SER A 523 -24.81 -5.64 -17.01
CA SER A 523 -25.80 -5.79 -15.94
C SER A 523 -27.19 -5.32 -16.38
N ARG A 524 -27.28 -4.23 -17.14
CA ARG A 524 -28.57 -3.73 -17.67
C ARG A 524 -29.17 -4.58 -18.79
N GLY A 525 -28.34 -5.26 -19.58
CA GLY A 525 -28.81 -6.09 -20.70
C GLY A 525 -29.42 -7.42 -20.28
N VAL A 526 -29.24 -7.84 -19.02
CA VAL A 526 -29.83 -9.08 -18.49
C VAL A 526 -31.31 -8.90 -18.15
N ASP A 527 -31.74 -7.69 -17.77
CA ASP A 527 -33.11 -7.43 -17.34
C ASP A 527 -34.11 -7.25 -18.51
N GLN A 528 -33.63 -7.00 -19.74
CA GLN A 528 -34.48 -6.73 -20.90
C GLN A 528 -34.86 -7.97 -21.74
N ASN A 529 -34.35 -9.16 -21.40
CA ASN A 529 -34.65 -10.41 -22.14
C ASN A 529 -35.45 -11.43 -21.32
N THR A 530 -36.09 -10.98 -20.24
CA THR A 530 -37.08 -11.74 -19.47
C THR A 530 -38.46 -11.13 -19.65
N GLU A 531 -39.01 -11.29 -20.85
CA GLU A 531 -40.46 -11.33 -21.14
C GLU A 531 -40.74 -12.49 -22.09
#